data_AF-A0A954E620-F1
#
_entry.id   AF-A0A954E620-F1
#
_cell.length_a   1.000
_cell.length_b   1.000
_cell.length_c   1.000
_cell.angle_alpha   90.00
_cell.angle_beta   90.00
_cell.angle_gamma   90.00
#
_symmetry.space_group_name_H-M   'P 1'
#
loop_
_entity.id
_entity.type
_entity.pdbx_description
1 polymer ?
#
loop_
_entity_poly.entity_id
_entity_poly.type
_entity_poly.pdbx_seq_one_letter_code
_entity_poly.pdbx_strand_id
1 'polypeptide(L)'
;MTVAELRPFLIQVLIKKGMYAYEAEIVADRLLDADALGRPQEGCGSLARYLDCMDMGDIDPRAISLRKSETPATALIDANEGMGQVAATKAMETAVEKARAVGIGMVLVANSQQLGCPLVYARLAAQQGLIGLCLSSTAEKIMPREDGATHLFLGSQPMAYAIPYGETSLGFDFSFQPESNSKVTLPTELSAPLGLLHAVLTCGLTGERMPSEKTRGPHLERTEHVLVAINPEAFAGIAKLQRKTEALEEYFRQHGLPLDVQMLSADPFRPINPEVLSQLQAIAVRAKVPWPEQA
;
A
#
# COMPACT_ATOMS: atom_id res chain seq x y z
N MET A 1 -13.65 10.16 -18.52
CA MET A 1 -14.05 10.14 -17.10
C MET A 1 -12.90 10.71 -16.30
N THR A 2 -13.17 11.77 -15.53
CA THR A 2 -12.17 12.49 -14.74
C THR A 2 -12.06 11.90 -13.33
N VAL A 3 -10.98 12.20 -12.60
CA VAL A 3 -10.85 11.87 -11.16
C VAL A 3 -12.03 12.43 -10.37
N ALA A 4 -12.47 13.65 -10.70
CA ALA A 4 -13.58 14.34 -10.04
C ALA A 4 -14.92 13.63 -10.22
N GLU A 5 -15.13 12.92 -11.33
CA GLU A 5 -16.33 12.10 -11.57
C GLU A 5 -16.24 10.72 -10.90
N LEU A 6 -15.04 10.13 -10.87
CA LEU A 6 -14.86 8.77 -10.38
C LEU A 6 -14.82 8.70 -8.84
N ARG A 7 -14.21 9.68 -8.17
CA ARG A 7 -14.09 9.67 -6.69
C ARG A 7 -15.47 9.57 -6.00
N PRO A 8 -16.49 10.39 -6.34
CA PRO A 8 -17.81 10.28 -5.71
C PRO A 8 -18.48 8.93 -5.98
N PHE A 9 -18.31 8.36 -7.17
CA PHE A 9 -18.84 7.05 -7.51
C PHE A 9 -18.25 5.95 -6.60
N LEU A 10 -16.92 5.91 -6.46
CA LEU A 10 -16.22 4.95 -5.60
C LEU A 10 -16.73 5.04 -4.16
N ILE A 11 -16.81 6.26 -3.61
CA ILE A 11 -17.31 6.51 -2.25
C ILE A 11 -18.73 5.97 -2.09
N GLN A 12 -19.64 6.26 -3.03
CA GLN A 12 -21.02 5.80 -2.96
C GLN A 12 -21.13 4.27 -2.98
N VAL A 13 -20.35 3.60 -3.82
CA VAL A 13 -20.30 2.12 -3.87
C VAL A 13 -19.85 1.53 -2.54
N LEU A 14 -18.78 2.07 -1.95
CA LEU A 14 -18.22 1.59 -0.68
C LEU A 14 -19.17 1.84 0.51
N ILE A 15 -19.82 3.02 0.56
CA ILE A 15 -20.84 3.32 1.58
C ILE A 15 -22.02 2.35 1.46
N LYS A 16 -22.48 2.04 0.24
CA LYS A 16 -23.54 1.05 0.04
C LYS A 16 -23.17 -0.35 0.51
N LYS A 17 -21.88 -0.67 0.52
CA LYS A 17 -21.34 -1.93 1.07
C LYS A 17 -21.17 -1.89 2.59
N GLY A 18 -21.52 -0.78 3.22
CA GLY A 18 -21.60 -0.64 4.67
C GLY A 18 -20.41 0.07 5.30
N MET A 19 -19.47 0.58 4.49
CA MET A 19 -18.34 1.36 5.00
C MET A 19 -18.77 2.70 5.57
N TYR A 20 -18.05 3.15 6.60
CA TYR A 20 -18.18 4.52 7.09
C TYR A 20 -17.70 5.51 6.02
N ALA A 21 -18.39 6.64 5.88
CA ALA A 21 -18.11 7.62 4.82
C ALA A 21 -16.64 8.07 4.79
N TYR A 22 -16.07 8.38 5.96
CA TYR A 22 -14.67 8.77 6.10
C TYR A 22 -13.70 7.69 5.59
N GLU A 23 -13.98 6.41 5.87
CA GLU A 23 -13.11 5.31 5.42
C GLU A 23 -13.30 5.00 3.94
N ALA A 24 -14.52 5.18 3.42
CA ALA A 24 -14.80 5.09 1.99
C ALA A 24 -14.05 6.16 1.19
N GLU A 25 -13.92 7.37 1.72
CA GLU A 25 -13.08 8.42 1.13
C GLU A 25 -11.61 8.02 1.06
N ILE A 26 -11.06 7.50 2.17
CA ILE A 26 -9.68 7.00 2.20
C ILE A 26 -9.47 5.94 1.12
N VAL A 27 -10.34 4.92 1.05
CA VAL A 27 -10.20 3.85 0.06
C VAL A 27 -10.29 4.40 -1.36
N ALA A 28 -11.26 5.27 -1.65
CA ALA A 28 -11.40 5.88 -2.97
C ALA A 28 -10.14 6.65 -3.38
N ASP A 29 -9.59 7.45 -2.47
CA ASP A 29 -8.37 8.22 -2.72
C ASP A 29 -7.16 7.30 -2.98
N ARG A 30 -6.99 6.25 -2.17
CA ARG A 30 -5.88 5.28 -2.36
C ARG A 30 -5.98 4.50 -3.67
N LEU A 31 -7.19 4.17 -4.13
CA LEU A 31 -7.40 3.51 -5.43
C LEU A 31 -7.02 4.45 -6.59
N LEU A 32 -7.41 5.73 -6.50
CA LEU A 32 -7.09 6.74 -7.51
C LEU A 32 -5.60 7.09 -7.51
N ASP A 33 -4.96 7.14 -6.34
CA ASP A 33 -3.51 7.34 -6.21
C ASP A 33 -2.74 6.20 -6.92
N ALA A 34 -3.19 4.95 -6.78
CA ALA A 34 -2.58 3.81 -7.46
C ALA A 34 -2.79 3.86 -8.99
N ASP A 35 -3.98 4.28 -9.45
CA ASP A 35 -4.23 4.51 -10.88
C ASP A 35 -3.31 5.60 -11.45
N ALA A 36 -3.09 6.70 -10.70
CA ALA A 36 -2.18 7.79 -11.08
C ALA A 36 -0.72 7.33 -11.17
N LEU A 37 -0.31 6.33 -10.37
CA LEU A 37 1.00 5.66 -10.47
C LEU A 37 1.08 4.66 -11.65
N GLY A 38 0.02 4.55 -12.45
CA GLY A 38 -0.06 3.62 -13.58
C GLY A 38 -0.23 2.17 -13.13
N ARG A 39 -0.84 1.92 -11.97
CA ARG A 39 -1.03 0.60 -11.37
C ARG A 39 -2.52 0.26 -11.20
N PRO A 40 -3.29 0.17 -12.30
CA PRO A 40 -4.73 -0.01 -12.23
C PRO A 40 -5.18 -1.32 -11.58
N GLN A 41 -4.35 -2.36 -11.59
CA GLN A 41 -4.63 -3.62 -10.90
C GLN A 41 -4.49 -3.52 -9.37
N GLU A 42 -3.75 -2.53 -8.88
CA GLU A 42 -3.63 -2.19 -7.44
C GLU A 42 -4.55 -1.00 -7.08
N GLY A 43 -5.06 -0.28 -8.09
CA GLY A 43 -6.05 0.80 -8.02
C GLY A 43 -7.46 0.34 -8.38
N CYS A 44 -8.21 1.11 -9.17
CA CYS A 44 -9.65 0.92 -9.36
C CYS A 44 -10.03 -0.45 -9.95
N GLY A 45 -9.15 -1.10 -10.71
CA GLY A 45 -9.36 -2.46 -11.25
C GLY A 45 -9.46 -3.53 -10.16
N SER A 46 -8.97 -3.26 -8.94
CA SER A 46 -9.12 -4.17 -7.79
C SER A 46 -10.43 -4.01 -7.02
N LEU A 47 -11.25 -3.01 -7.34
CA LEU A 47 -12.49 -2.73 -6.58
C LEU A 47 -13.42 -3.94 -6.55
N ALA A 48 -13.64 -4.61 -7.69
CA ALA A 48 -14.51 -5.78 -7.76
C ALA A 48 -14.12 -6.83 -6.72
N ARG A 49 -12.82 -7.13 -6.61
CA ARG A 49 -12.27 -8.09 -5.65
C ARG A 49 -12.54 -7.65 -4.20
N TYR A 50 -12.31 -6.39 -3.85
CA TYR A 50 -12.60 -5.90 -2.49
C TYR A 50 -14.08 -6.05 -2.14
N LEU A 51 -14.98 -5.74 -3.10
CA LEU A 51 -16.41 -5.89 -2.87
C LEU A 51 -16.83 -7.34 -2.67
N ASP A 52 -16.24 -8.26 -3.43
CA ASP A 52 -16.53 -9.69 -3.29
C ASP A 52 -15.99 -10.22 -1.95
N CYS A 53 -14.80 -9.80 -1.52
CA CYS A 53 -14.25 -10.15 -0.20
C CYS A 53 -15.09 -9.56 0.97
N MET A 54 -15.68 -8.37 0.80
CA MET A 54 -16.67 -7.83 1.76
C MET A 54 -17.94 -8.69 1.79
N ASP A 55 -18.44 -9.13 0.63
CA ASP A 55 -19.64 -9.98 0.55
C ASP A 55 -19.42 -11.37 1.16
N MET A 56 -18.19 -11.90 1.07
CA MET A 56 -17.78 -13.17 1.69
C MET A 56 -17.46 -13.05 3.19
N GLY A 57 -17.34 -11.83 3.72
CA GLY A 57 -16.99 -11.58 5.12
C GLY A 57 -15.50 -11.71 5.44
N ASP A 58 -14.63 -11.72 4.42
CA ASP A 58 -13.17 -11.67 4.62
C ASP A 58 -12.72 -10.24 5.00
N ILE A 59 -13.45 -9.23 4.53
CA ILE A 59 -13.26 -7.83 4.90
C ILE A 59 -14.50 -7.37 5.67
N ASP A 60 -14.31 -6.90 6.89
CA ASP A 60 -15.38 -6.24 7.63
C ASP A 60 -15.41 -4.74 7.23
N PRO A 61 -16.41 -4.28 6.46
CA PRO A 61 -16.50 -2.88 6.03
C PRO A 61 -16.76 -1.92 7.19
N ARG A 62 -17.09 -2.43 8.39
CA ARG A 62 -17.35 -1.65 9.60
C ARG A 62 -16.28 -1.84 10.68
N ALA A 63 -15.18 -2.51 10.34
CA ALA A 63 -14.05 -2.68 11.24
C ALA A 63 -13.48 -1.32 11.66
N ILE A 64 -13.18 -1.19 12.96
CA ILE A 64 -12.54 -0.01 13.51
C ILE A 64 -11.11 -0.40 13.88
N SER A 65 -10.13 0.25 13.26
CA SER A 65 -8.73 0.02 13.60
C SER A 65 -8.41 0.55 15.01
N LEU A 66 -7.72 -0.24 15.82
CA LEU A 66 -7.41 0.09 17.21
C LEU A 66 -5.90 0.15 17.43
N ARG A 67 -5.42 1.24 18.05
CA ARG A 67 -4.03 1.33 18.51
C ARG A 67 -3.87 0.48 19.78
N LYS A 68 -3.11 -0.61 19.70
CA LYS A 68 -2.92 -1.57 20.81
C LYS A 68 -1.83 -1.12 21.78
N SER A 69 -0.78 -0.51 21.25
CA SER A 69 0.35 -0.02 22.03
C SER A 69 1.07 1.10 21.29
N GLU A 70 1.75 1.96 22.03
CA GLU A 70 2.61 2.98 21.45
C GLU A 70 3.75 3.43 22.37
N THR A 71 4.78 3.97 21.74
CA THR A 71 5.87 4.72 22.34
C THR A 71 5.97 6.08 21.63
N PRO A 72 6.87 7.00 22.04
CA PRO A 72 7.07 8.24 21.29
C PRO A 72 7.41 8.03 19.81
N ALA A 73 8.13 6.94 19.46
CA ALA A 73 8.59 6.66 18.10
C ALA A 73 7.85 5.50 17.42
N THR A 74 7.07 4.69 18.14
CA THR A 74 6.43 3.49 17.58
C THR A 74 4.96 3.34 17.94
N ALA A 75 4.20 2.59 17.13
CA ALA A 75 2.86 2.12 17.49
C ALA A 75 2.53 0.77 16.84
N LEU A 76 1.58 0.04 17.44
CA LEU A 76 0.94 -1.13 16.85
C LEU A 76 -0.55 -0.83 16.66
N ILE A 77 -1.04 -1.00 15.43
CA ILE A 77 -2.45 -0.87 15.05
C ILE A 77 -2.98 -2.25 14.68
N ASP A 78 -4.09 -2.65 15.28
CA ASP A 78 -4.88 -3.79 14.86
C ASP A 78 -5.98 -3.29 13.93
N ALA A 79 -5.94 -3.73 12.66
CA ALA A 79 -6.91 -3.32 11.65
C ALA A 79 -8.29 -4.00 11.84
N ASN A 80 -8.38 -5.00 12.73
CA ASN A 80 -9.62 -5.71 13.06
C ASN A 80 -10.35 -6.23 11.81
N GLU A 81 -9.61 -6.84 10.87
CA GLU A 81 -10.14 -7.41 9.61
C GLU A 81 -10.71 -6.35 8.63
N GLY A 82 -10.37 -5.09 8.86
CA GLY A 82 -10.77 -3.98 8.00
C GLY A 82 -9.94 -3.83 6.73
N MET A 83 -10.36 -2.87 5.91
CA MET A 83 -9.70 -2.52 4.66
C MET A 83 -8.25 -2.11 4.85
N GLY A 84 -7.35 -2.71 4.07
CA GLY A 84 -5.90 -2.46 4.13
C GLY A 84 -5.53 -1.00 3.90
N GLN A 85 -6.23 -0.35 2.97
CA GLN A 85 -6.04 1.07 2.63
C GLN A 85 -6.31 1.98 3.81
N VAL A 86 -7.33 1.66 4.61
CA VAL A 86 -7.71 2.44 5.78
C VAL A 86 -6.65 2.31 6.86
N ALA A 87 -6.28 1.06 7.19
CA ALA A 87 -5.31 0.79 8.23
C ALA A 87 -3.91 1.34 7.88
N ALA A 88 -3.46 1.17 6.64
CA ALA A 88 -2.17 1.68 6.18
C ALA A 88 -2.15 3.22 6.09
N THR A 89 -3.25 3.88 5.68
CA THR A 89 -3.31 5.35 5.69
C THR A 89 -3.18 5.88 7.12
N LYS A 90 -3.99 5.38 8.06
CA LYS A 90 -3.95 5.78 9.48
C LYS A 90 -2.58 5.49 10.12
N ALA A 91 -1.95 4.39 9.73
CA ALA A 91 -0.62 4.03 10.21
C ALA A 91 0.47 4.96 9.67
N MET A 92 0.43 5.38 8.39
CA MET A 92 1.39 6.36 7.87
C MET A 92 1.19 7.72 8.51
N GLU A 93 -0.05 8.18 8.68
CA GLU A 93 -0.36 9.44 9.37
C GLU A 93 0.21 9.44 10.79
N THR A 94 -0.02 8.36 11.54
CA THR A 94 0.58 8.16 12.87
C THR A 94 2.12 8.14 12.82
N ALA A 95 2.72 7.51 11.79
CA ALA A 95 4.17 7.49 11.63
C ALA A 95 4.71 8.91 11.38
N VAL A 96 4.04 9.70 10.54
CA VAL A 96 4.41 11.08 10.26
C VAL A 96 4.32 11.94 11.51
N GLU A 97 3.23 11.84 12.29
CA GLU A 97 3.07 12.55 13.56
C GLU A 97 4.24 12.27 14.51
N LYS A 98 4.57 10.99 14.71
CA LYS A 98 5.69 10.56 15.57
C LYS A 98 7.04 11.02 15.03
N ALA A 99 7.26 10.92 13.73
CA ALA A 99 8.49 11.38 13.10
C ALA A 99 8.71 12.89 13.24
N ARG A 100 7.64 13.69 13.20
CA ARG A 100 7.71 15.12 13.49
C ARG A 100 8.08 15.38 14.95
N ALA A 101 7.56 14.58 15.88
CA ALA A 101 7.81 14.75 17.31
C ALA A 101 9.22 14.33 17.75
N VAL A 102 9.73 13.18 17.27
CA VAL A 102 10.97 12.58 17.79
C VAL A 102 11.97 12.14 16.71
N GLY A 103 11.73 12.54 15.45
CA GLY A 103 12.64 12.30 14.32
C GLY A 103 12.34 11.05 13.48
N ILE A 104 11.72 10.03 14.08
CA ILE A 104 11.27 8.82 13.40
C ILE A 104 9.95 8.32 13.97
N GLY A 105 9.10 7.78 13.09
CA GLY A 105 7.89 7.07 13.45
C GLY A 105 7.84 5.73 12.74
N MET A 106 7.63 4.64 13.46
CA MET A 106 7.42 3.30 12.89
C MET A 106 6.12 2.70 13.43
N VAL A 107 5.20 2.36 12.53
CA VAL A 107 3.89 1.82 12.87
C VAL A 107 3.73 0.46 12.23
N LEU A 108 3.42 -0.52 13.08
CA LEU A 108 3.07 -1.87 12.66
C LEU A 108 1.55 -1.97 12.54
N VAL A 109 1.07 -2.65 11.49
CA VAL A 109 -0.35 -2.95 11.30
C VAL A 109 -0.53 -4.46 11.28
N ALA A 110 -1.39 -4.96 12.16
CA ALA A 110 -1.76 -6.37 12.25
C ALA A 110 -3.21 -6.60 11.81
N ASN A 111 -3.55 -7.85 11.49
CA ASN A 111 -4.91 -8.30 11.13
C ASN A 111 -5.57 -7.44 10.03
N SER A 112 -4.81 -7.04 9.01
CA SER A 112 -5.25 -6.16 7.94
C SER A 112 -5.49 -6.92 6.65
N GLN A 113 -6.31 -6.35 5.77
CA GLN A 113 -6.41 -6.76 4.38
C GLN A 113 -5.32 -6.15 3.51
N GLN A 114 -5.14 -6.68 2.30
CA GLN A 114 -4.14 -6.15 1.37
C GLN A 114 -4.35 -4.65 1.10
N LEU A 115 -3.24 -3.90 1.06
CA LEU A 115 -3.27 -2.43 0.98
C LEU A 115 -3.21 -1.87 -0.46
N GLY A 116 -3.13 -2.73 -1.48
CA GLY A 116 -2.91 -2.30 -2.86
C GLY A 116 -1.46 -1.87 -3.10
N CYS A 117 -1.24 -0.65 -3.58
CA CYS A 117 0.09 -0.16 -3.94
C CYS A 117 0.86 0.41 -2.74
N PRO A 118 1.98 -0.19 -2.28
CA PRO A 118 2.73 0.32 -1.11
C PRO A 118 3.33 1.71 -1.34
N LEU A 119 3.64 2.07 -2.60
CA LEU A 119 4.21 3.36 -2.96
C LEU A 119 3.24 4.51 -2.63
N VAL A 120 1.93 4.29 -2.70
CA VAL A 120 0.93 5.29 -2.30
C VAL A 120 1.16 5.74 -0.85
N TYR A 121 1.36 4.79 0.07
CA TYR A 121 1.55 5.11 1.49
C TYR A 121 2.90 5.74 1.77
N ALA A 122 3.98 5.24 1.15
CA ALA A 122 5.30 5.87 1.26
C ALA A 122 5.25 7.35 0.83
N ARG A 123 4.49 7.66 -0.22
CA ARG A 123 4.33 9.04 -0.72
C ARG A 123 3.56 9.96 0.22
N LEU A 124 2.64 9.45 1.04
CA LEU A 124 1.94 10.28 2.04
C LEU A 124 2.91 10.97 3.01
N ALA A 125 4.03 10.32 3.36
CA ALA A 125 5.09 10.94 4.14
C ALA A 125 5.94 11.91 3.30
N ALA A 126 6.27 11.53 2.06
CA ALA A 126 7.07 12.36 1.15
C ALA A 126 6.42 13.70 0.80
N GLN A 127 5.11 13.70 0.55
CA GLN A 127 4.30 14.90 0.32
C GLN A 127 4.31 15.86 1.52
N GLN A 128 4.62 15.34 2.71
CA GLN A 128 4.72 16.10 3.94
C GLN A 128 6.14 16.57 4.29
N GLY A 129 7.11 16.33 3.39
CA GLY A 129 8.52 16.67 3.60
C GLY A 129 9.31 15.64 4.40
N LEU A 130 8.78 14.42 4.58
CA LEU A 130 9.43 13.32 5.30
C LEU A 130 9.83 12.19 4.35
N ILE A 131 10.79 11.36 4.71
CA ILE A 131 11.05 10.12 3.98
C ILE A 131 10.03 9.07 4.42
N GLY A 132 9.40 8.37 3.48
CA GLY A 132 8.42 7.32 3.74
C GLY A 132 8.91 5.95 3.30
N LEU A 133 8.60 4.92 4.09
CA LEU A 133 8.79 3.50 3.77
C LEU A 133 7.50 2.74 4.05
N CYS A 134 7.15 1.79 3.17
CA CYS A 134 6.01 0.90 3.37
C CYS A 134 6.42 -0.52 3.00
N LEU A 135 6.25 -1.46 3.92
CA LEU A 135 6.41 -2.89 3.70
C LEU A 135 5.07 -3.56 3.98
N SER A 136 4.70 -4.54 3.16
CA SER A 136 3.50 -5.37 3.35
C SER A 136 3.90 -6.84 3.21
N SER A 137 3.26 -7.72 3.97
CA SER A 137 3.15 -9.12 3.59
C SER A 137 1.96 -9.30 2.65
N THR A 138 2.01 -10.31 1.79
CA THR A 138 0.80 -10.87 1.18
C THR A 138 0.54 -12.23 1.81
N ALA A 139 -0.71 -12.70 1.70
CA ALA A 139 -1.13 -13.96 2.27
C ALA A 139 -0.20 -15.11 1.88
N GLU A 140 -0.01 -16.04 2.82
CA GLU A 140 0.82 -17.23 2.64
C GLU A 140 0.35 -18.02 1.42
N LYS A 141 1.29 -18.36 0.53
CA LYS A 141 1.02 -19.32 -0.53
C LYS A 141 1.50 -20.68 -0.06
N ILE A 142 0.58 -21.64 0.01
CA ILE A 142 0.93 -23.05 0.13
C ILE A 142 1.48 -23.48 -1.23
N MET A 143 2.78 -23.73 -1.31
CA MET A 143 3.38 -24.28 -2.53
C MET A 143 3.63 -25.79 -2.33
N PRO A 144 3.09 -26.65 -3.20
CA PRO A 144 3.42 -28.07 -3.19
C PRO A 144 4.89 -28.27 -3.59
N ARG A 145 5.64 -29.06 -2.82
CA ARG A 145 6.99 -29.50 -3.21
C ARG A 145 6.91 -30.65 -4.22
N GLU A 146 8.01 -30.83 -4.95
CA GLU A 146 8.22 -32.01 -5.81
C GLU A 146 8.22 -33.34 -5.02
N ASP A 147 8.48 -33.31 -3.70
CA ASP A 147 8.46 -34.49 -2.81
C ASP A 147 7.11 -34.70 -2.09
N GLY A 148 6.08 -33.92 -2.42
CA GLY A 148 4.74 -34.06 -1.87
C GLY A 148 4.52 -33.41 -0.50
N ALA A 149 5.52 -32.77 0.11
CA ALA A 149 5.32 -31.96 1.32
C ALA A 149 4.88 -30.52 1.00
N THR A 150 4.11 -29.89 1.89
CA THR A 150 3.69 -28.48 1.79
C THR A 150 4.50 -27.61 2.74
N HIS A 151 5.16 -26.57 2.23
CA HIS A 151 5.72 -25.51 3.08
C HIS A 151 4.86 -24.26 3.01
N LEU A 152 4.77 -23.57 4.15
CA LEU A 152 4.30 -22.20 4.23
C LEU A 152 5.35 -21.30 3.56
N PHE A 153 5.03 -20.81 2.37
CA PHE A 153 5.86 -19.83 1.69
C PHE A 153 5.20 -18.46 1.83
N LEU A 154 5.98 -17.45 2.21
CA LEU A 154 5.49 -16.07 2.25
C LEU A 154 5.23 -15.63 0.81
N GLY A 155 4.07 -15.01 0.56
CA GLY A 155 3.71 -14.52 -0.78
C GLY A 155 4.65 -13.40 -1.28
N SER A 156 4.19 -12.59 -2.25
CA SER A 156 4.90 -11.34 -2.56
C SER A 156 5.12 -10.51 -1.30
N GLN A 157 6.32 -10.00 -1.15
CA GLN A 157 6.67 -9.07 -0.10
C GLN A 157 6.98 -7.72 -0.73
N PRO A 158 5.94 -6.92 -1.02
CA PRO A 158 6.13 -5.66 -1.68
C PRO A 158 6.64 -4.62 -0.68
N MET A 159 7.67 -3.89 -1.09
CA MET A 159 8.31 -2.81 -0.36
C MET A 159 8.34 -1.57 -1.24
N ALA A 160 8.04 -0.42 -0.65
CA ALA A 160 8.18 0.87 -1.32
C ALA A 160 8.88 1.87 -0.41
N TYR A 161 9.52 2.85 -1.05
CA TYR A 161 10.04 4.04 -0.40
C TYR A 161 9.77 5.28 -1.24
N ALA A 162 9.64 6.41 -0.57
CA ALA A 162 9.51 7.71 -1.21
C ALA A 162 10.28 8.77 -0.42
N ILE A 163 10.90 9.69 -1.15
CA ILE A 163 11.65 10.82 -0.61
C ILE A 163 11.08 12.14 -1.17
N PRO A 164 11.06 13.22 -0.38
CA PRO A 164 10.63 14.52 -0.87
C PRO A 164 11.58 15.05 -1.95
N TYR A 165 11.04 15.63 -3.01
CA TYR A 165 11.82 16.17 -4.13
C TYR A 165 11.12 17.40 -4.73
N GLY A 166 11.61 18.60 -4.39
CA GLY A 166 10.94 19.85 -4.73
C GLY A 166 9.50 19.88 -4.22
N GLU A 167 8.55 20.18 -5.10
CA GLU A 167 7.10 20.13 -4.84
C GLU A 167 6.48 18.73 -5.02
N THR A 168 7.31 17.72 -5.32
CA THR A 168 6.89 16.35 -5.62
C THR A 168 7.57 15.34 -4.68
N SER A 169 7.51 14.05 -5.05
CA SER A 169 8.23 12.99 -4.38
C SER A 169 8.84 12.03 -5.39
N LEU A 170 10.09 11.64 -5.15
CA LEU A 170 10.73 10.54 -5.85
C LEU A 170 10.46 9.25 -5.07
N GLY A 171 9.95 8.21 -5.72
CA GLY A 171 9.69 6.96 -5.03
C GLY A 171 9.79 5.74 -5.94
N PHE A 172 10.03 4.61 -5.30
CA PHE A 172 10.26 3.33 -5.94
C PHE A 172 9.61 2.24 -5.10
N ASP A 173 9.20 1.18 -5.78
CA ASP A 173 8.70 -0.02 -5.14
C ASP A 173 9.12 -1.26 -5.92
N PHE A 174 9.22 -2.35 -5.18
CA PHE A 174 9.68 -3.64 -5.67
C PHE A 174 9.10 -4.73 -4.78
N SER A 175 9.15 -5.98 -5.24
CA SER A 175 8.67 -7.12 -4.46
C SER A 175 9.76 -8.16 -4.37
N PHE A 176 9.94 -8.73 -3.19
CA PHE A 176 10.75 -9.94 -3.04
C PHE A 176 9.88 -11.15 -3.35
N GLN A 177 10.27 -11.92 -4.38
CA GLN A 177 9.78 -13.27 -4.65
C GLN A 177 10.90 -14.09 -5.29
N PRO A 178 10.84 -15.43 -5.21
CA PRO A 178 11.66 -16.32 -6.04
C PRO A 178 11.40 -16.11 -7.54
N GLU A 179 10.16 -15.76 -7.90
CA GLU A 179 9.67 -15.57 -9.27
C GLU A 179 8.69 -14.39 -9.27
N SER A 180 9.13 -13.18 -9.65
CA SER A 180 8.29 -11.98 -9.67
C SER A 180 8.29 -11.31 -11.04
N ASN A 181 7.10 -10.90 -11.48
CA ASN A 181 6.84 -10.00 -12.61
C ASN A 181 7.17 -8.52 -12.30
N SER A 182 7.93 -8.22 -11.25
CA SER A 182 8.38 -6.86 -10.94
C SER A 182 9.35 -6.36 -12.01
N LYS A 183 9.24 -5.09 -12.39
CA LYS A 183 10.14 -4.43 -13.35
C LYS A 183 11.62 -4.50 -12.94
N VAL A 184 11.90 -4.69 -11.64
CA VAL A 184 13.22 -4.93 -11.09
C VAL A 184 13.26 -6.34 -10.53
N THR A 185 14.05 -7.21 -11.14
CA THR A 185 14.33 -8.56 -10.65
C THR A 185 15.68 -8.52 -9.93
N LEU A 186 15.68 -8.76 -8.62
CA LEU A 186 16.93 -8.90 -7.85
C LEU A 186 17.52 -10.29 -8.08
N PRO A 187 18.86 -10.44 -8.15
CA PRO A 187 19.50 -11.76 -8.12
C PRO A 187 19.03 -12.57 -6.91
N THR A 188 18.85 -13.88 -7.09
CA THR A 188 18.30 -14.77 -6.06
C THR A 188 19.08 -14.72 -4.75
N GLU A 189 20.40 -14.60 -4.82
CA GLU A 189 21.31 -14.51 -3.66
C GLU A 189 21.07 -13.25 -2.82
N LEU A 190 20.52 -12.19 -3.42
CA LEU A 190 20.17 -10.94 -2.74
C LEU A 190 18.68 -10.90 -2.35
N SER A 191 17.81 -11.44 -3.22
CA SER A 191 16.36 -11.50 -3.00
C SER A 191 16.00 -12.36 -1.79
N ALA A 192 16.65 -13.52 -1.61
CA ALA A 192 16.36 -14.45 -0.53
C ALA A 192 16.62 -13.88 0.89
N PRO A 193 17.81 -13.33 1.23
CA PRO A 193 18.05 -12.78 2.56
C PRO A 193 17.23 -11.52 2.84
N LEU A 194 16.98 -10.66 1.84
CA LEU A 194 16.15 -9.48 2.01
C LEU A 194 14.67 -9.84 2.19
N GLY A 195 14.17 -10.83 1.45
CA GLY A 195 12.84 -11.40 1.65
C GLY A 195 12.68 -12.03 3.03
N LEU A 196 13.68 -12.77 3.54
CA LEU A 196 13.65 -13.29 4.91
C LEU A 196 13.53 -12.16 5.94
N LEU A 197 14.32 -11.09 5.80
CA LEU A 197 14.23 -9.94 6.71
C LEU A 197 12.85 -9.28 6.62
N HIS A 198 12.35 -9.03 5.40
CA HIS A 198 11.03 -8.45 5.18
C HIS A 198 9.95 -9.30 5.85
N ALA A 199 10.00 -10.62 5.68
CA ALA A 199 9.09 -11.56 6.32
C ALA A 199 9.05 -11.41 7.83
N VAL A 200 10.22 -11.36 8.45
CA VAL A 200 10.33 -11.23 9.91
C VAL A 200 9.77 -9.88 10.36
N LEU A 201 9.98 -8.82 9.59
CA LEU A 201 9.47 -7.49 9.90
C LEU A 201 7.95 -7.40 9.76
N THR A 202 7.37 -7.98 8.70
CA THR A 202 5.92 -7.90 8.46
C THR A 202 5.16 -8.95 9.23
N CYS A 203 5.63 -10.20 9.31
CA CYS A 203 4.90 -11.31 9.93
C CYS A 203 5.30 -11.62 11.39
N GLY A 204 6.48 -11.17 11.83
CA GLY A 204 7.03 -11.54 13.14
C GLY A 204 6.86 -10.47 14.21
N LEU A 205 6.81 -9.18 13.84
CA LEU A 205 6.87 -8.08 14.80
C LEU A 205 5.53 -7.73 15.45
N THR A 206 4.42 -8.13 14.86
CA THR A 206 3.08 -7.89 15.43
C THR A 206 2.83 -8.77 16.65
N GLY A 207 3.58 -9.87 16.82
CA GLY A 207 3.40 -10.85 17.90
C GLY A 207 2.07 -11.62 17.81
N GLU A 208 1.37 -11.45 16.70
CA GLU A 208 0.05 -11.98 16.43
C GLU A 208 0.18 -13.38 15.78
N ARG A 209 -0.82 -14.27 15.97
CA ARG A 209 -0.79 -15.59 15.31
C ARG A 209 -0.73 -15.43 13.80
N MET A 210 -0.07 -16.40 13.15
CA MET A 210 0.07 -16.50 11.69
C MET A 210 -1.30 -16.32 11.00
N PRO A 211 -1.33 -15.69 9.81
CA PRO A 211 -2.55 -15.43 9.04
C PRO A 211 -3.53 -16.61 8.96
N SER A 212 -3.00 -17.82 8.86
CA SER A 212 -3.76 -19.07 8.73
C SER A 212 -4.58 -19.47 9.97
N GLU A 213 -4.35 -18.87 11.14
CA GLU A 213 -5.05 -19.23 12.39
C GLU A 213 -6.19 -18.27 12.76
N LYS A 214 -6.49 -17.30 11.89
CA LYS A 214 -7.46 -16.26 12.19
C LYS A 214 -8.24 -15.92 10.92
N THR A 215 -9.50 -16.31 10.76
CA THR A 215 -10.44 -15.65 9.84
C THR A 215 -11.88 -15.99 10.19
N ARG A 216 -12.80 -15.06 9.89
CA ARG A 216 -14.24 -15.30 9.86
C ARG A 216 -14.73 -15.77 8.49
N GLY A 217 -14.02 -15.39 7.42
CA GLY A 217 -14.34 -15.75 6.05
C GLY A 217 -13.52 -16.93 5.49
N PRO A 218 -13.91 -17.46 4.32
CA PRO A 218 -13.35 -18.68 3.74
C PRO A 218 -11.93 -18.49 3.19
N HIS A 219 -11.49 -17.25 2.95
CA HIS A 219 -10.17 -16.95 2.40
C HIS A 219 -9.23 -16.48 3.52
N LEU A 220 -8.14 -17.22 3.75
CA LEU A 220 -7.13 -17.00 4.81
C LEU A 220 -6.22 -15.77 4.53
N GLU A 221 -6.70 -14.76 3.81
CA GLU A 221 -5.89 -13.60 3.44
C GLU A 221 -5.84 -12.59 4.59
N ARG A 222 -4.79 -12.69 5.42
CA ARG A 222 -4.35 -11.60 6.30
C ARG A 222 -2.98 -11.11 5.89
N THR A 223 -2.82 -9.81 6.03
CA THR A 223 -1.61 -9.08 5.72
C THR A 223 -1.24 -8.20 6.90
N GLU A 224 0.06 -7.97 7.00
CA GLU A 224 0.65 -7.16 8.05
C GLU A 224 1.61 -6.17 7.39
N HIS A 225 1.62 -4.95 7.93
CA HIS A 225 2.27 -3.83 7.29
C HIS A 225 3.24 -3.14 8.25
N VAL A 226 4.35 -2.67 7.72
CA VAL A 226 5.31 -1.81 8.45
C VAL A 226 5.44 -0.50 7.72
N LEU A 227 5.07 0.59 8.39
CA LEU A 227 5.07 1.93 7.84
C LEU A 227 6.04 2.79 8.64
N VAL A 228 6.99 3.43 7.95
CA VAL A 228 8.00 4.26 8.58
C VAL A 228 8.00 5.64 7.95
N ALA A 229 8.04 6.67 8.80
CA ALA A 229 8.33 8.03 8.40
C ALA A 229 9.61 8.49 9.12
N ILE A 230 10.50 9.16 8.38
CA ILE A 230 11.75 9.72 8.91
C ILE A 230 11.75 11.21 8.62
N ASN A 231 11.95 12.04 9.64
CA ASN A 231 12.02 13.49 9.50
C ASN A 231 13.47 13.92 9.22
N PRO A 232 13.80 14.42 8.01
CA PRO A 232 15.16 14.84 7.69
C PRO A 232 15.67 16.00 8.56
N GLU A 233 14.76 16.84 9.08
CA GLU A 233 15.09 17.96 9.97
C GLU A 233 15.62 17.52 11.33
N ALA A 234 15.29 16.30 11.78
CA ALA A 234 15.89 15.74 12.98
C ALA A 234 17.37 15.35 12.80
N PHE A 235 17.88 15.39 11.57
CA PHE A 235 19.24 15.01 11.22
C PHE A 235 19.99 16.16 10.54
N ALA A 236 20.15 16.09 9.21
CA ALA A 236 20.99 17.02 8.46
C ALA A 236 20.18 18.07 7.66
N GLY A 237 18.86 18.06 7.80
CA GLY A 237 17.94 18.99 7.14
C GLY A 237 17.56 18.57 5.72
N ILE A 238 16.38 19.01 5.28
CA ILE A 238 15.79 18.66 3.98
C ILE A 238 16.65 19.16 2.81
N ALA A 239 17.27 20.34 2.95
CA ALA A 239 18.10 20.95 1.90
C ALA A 239 19.40 20.17 1.62
N LYS A 240 19.91 19.42 2.61
CA LYS A 240 21.08 18.54 2.40
C LYS A 240 20.67 17.22 1.77
N LEU A 241 19.49 16.69 2.15
CA LEU A 241 18.91 15.52 1.53
C LEU A 241 18.67 15.76 0.04
N GLN A 242 17.98 16.84 -0.33
CA GLN A 242 17.66 17.19 -1.72
C GLN A 242 18.90 17.27 -2.60
N ARG A 243 19.93 18.02 -2.18
CA ARG A 243 21.21 18.12 -2.91
C ARG A 243 21.88 16.77 -3.16
N LYS A 244 21.80 15.85 -2.19
CA LYS A 244 22.34 14.48 -2.37
C LYS A 244 21.49 13.66 -3.32
N THR A 245 20.16 13.77 -3.23
CA THR A 245 19.24 13.10 -4.14
C THR A 245 19.48 13.51 -5.59
N GLU A 246 19.56 14.82 -5.85
CA GLU A 246 19.84 15.36 -7.19
C GLU A 246 21.18 14.85 -7.75
N ALA A 247 22.23 14.81 -6.93
CA ALA A 247 23.54 14.31 -7.34
C ALA A 247 23.53 12.80 -7.67
N LEU A 248 22.78 11.99 -6.91
CA LEU A 248 22.64 10.55 -7.17
C LEU A 248 21.79 10.26 -8.40
N GLU A 249 20.72 11.03 -8.60
CA GLU A 249 19.87 10.93 -9.79
C GLU A 249 20.67 11.20 -11.06
N GLU A 250 21.46 12.27 -11.06
CA GLU A 250 22.34 12.62 -12.18
C GLU A 250 23.40 11.55 -12.42
N TYR A 251 24.02 11.01 -11.37
CA TYR A 251 24.98 9.91 -11.48
C TYR A 251 24.34 8.69 -12.17
N PHE A 252 23.18 8.25 -11.72
CA PHE A 252 22.50 7.10 -12.30
C PHE A 252 22.09 7.34 -13.76
N ARG A 253 21.60 8.55 -14.09
CA ARG A 253 21.28 8.96 -15.47
C ARG A 253 22.51 8.87 -16.38
N GLN A 254 23.65 9.39 -15.94
CA GLN A 254 24.91 9.36 -16.71
C GLN A 254 25.42 7.94 -16.96
N HIS A 255 25.12 7.00 -16.08
CA HIS A 255 25.56 5.60 -16.18
C HIS A 255 24.52 4.67 -16.80
N GLY A 256 23.39 5.21 -17.30
CA GLY A 256 22.32 4.42 -17.91
C GLY A 256 21.66 3.46 -16.93
N LEU A 257 21.74 3.72 -15.62
CA LEU A 257 21.10 2.89 -14.61
C LEU A 257 19.60 3.17 -14.60
N PRO A 258 18.75 2.14 -14.52
CA PRO A 258 17.32 2.31 -14.55
C PRO A 258 16.86 2.97 -13.24
N LEU A 259 16.64 4.29 -13.24
CA LEU A 259 15.62 4.84 -12.34
C LEU A 259 14.27 4.75 -13.05
N ASP A 260 13.41 3.86 -12.60
CA ASP A 260 11.97 4.05 -12.81
C ASP A 260 11.50 5.16 -11.86
N VAL A 261 11.91 6.40 -12.15
CA VAL A 261 11.44 7.58 -11.43
C VAL A 261 9.98 7.77 -11.76
N GLN A 262 9.10 7.30 -10.88
CA GLN A 262 7.71 7.74 -10.91
C GLN A 262 7.60 9.11 -10.22
N MET A 263 8.09 10.16 -10.91
CA MET A 263 7.71 11.53 -10.57
C MET A 263 6.25 11.69 -10.93
N LEU A 264 5.39 11.87 -9.93
CA LEU A 264 4.09 12.48 -10.19
C LEU A 264 4.29 13.97 -9.94
N SER A 265 4.35 14.75 -11.01
CA SER A 265 3.90 16.14 -10.97
C SER A 265 2.39 16.15 -10.74
N ALA A 266 1.84 17.27 -10.27
CA ALA A 266 0.40 17.44 -10.09
C ALA A 266 -0.36 16.97 -11.35
N ASP A 267 -1.20 15.96 -11.13
CA ASP A 267 -2.15 15.29 -12.04
C ASP A 267 -1.59 14.46 -13.22
N PRO A 268 -1.25 13.19 -12.98
CA PRO A 268 -1.05 12.20 -14.03
C PRO A 268 -2.21 11.20 -14.05
N PHE A 269 -3.47 11.65 -14.06
CA PHE A 269 -4.56 10.72 -14.37
C PHE A 269 -4.44 10.25 -15.82
N ARG A 270 -3.92 9.03 -16.01
CA ARG A 270 -3.96 8.37 -17.32
C ARG A 270 -5.40 7.94 -17.61
N PRO A 271 -5.84 7.93 -18.88
CA PRO A 271 -7.16 7.39 -19.23
C PRO A 271 -7.29 5.98 -18.65
N ILE A 272 -8.34 5.76 -17.87
CA ILE A 272 -8.62 4.45 -17.27
C ILE A 272 -8.67 3.42 -18.40
N ASN A 273 -7.98 2.30 -18.19
CA ASN A 273 -8.02 1.18 -19.12
C ASN A 273 -9.50 0.81 -19.42
N PRO A 274 -9.91 0.68 -20.70
CA PRO A 274 -11.29 0.32 -21.08
C PRO A 274 -11.84 -0.93 -20.37
N GLU A 275 -10.98 -1.89 -20.04
CA GLU A 275 -11.36 -3.08 -19.28
C GLU A 275 -11.79 -2.73 -17.85
N VAL A 276 -11.01 -1.90 -17.16
CA VAL A 276 -11.34 -1.40 -15.81
C VAL A 276 -12.62 -0.56 -15.86
N LEU A 277 -12.78 0.27 -16.89
CA LEU A 277 -14.02 1.05 -17.07
C LEU A 277 -15.26 0.15 -17.19
N SER A 278 -15.16 -0.92 -17.98
CA SER A 278 -16.25 -1.88 -18.17
C SER A 278 -16.59 -2.62 -16.87
N GLN A 279 -15.57 -2.97 -16.08
CA GLN A 279 -15.77 -3.56 -14.74
C GLN A 279 -16.48 -2.60 -13.79
N LEU A 280 -16.05 -1.33 -13.75
CA LEU A 280 -16.67 -0.31 -12.90
C LEU A 280 -18.14 -0.06 -13.29
N GLN A 281 -18.47 -0.09 -14.59
CA GLN A 281 -19.85 0.01 -15.07
C GLN A 281 -20.70 -1.19 -14.60
N ALA A 282 -20.15 -2.41 -14.66
CA ALA A 282 -20.84 -3.60 -14.14
C ALA A 282 -21.07 -3.50 -12.62
N ILE A 283 -20.10 -2.96 -11.87
CA ILE A 283 -20.23 -2.67 -10.43
C ILE A 283 -21.35 -1.66 -10.19
N ALA A 284 -21.44 -0.60 -10.98
CA ALA A 284 -22.48 0.42 -10.86
C ALA A 284 -23.89 -0.18 -10.95
N VAL A 285 -24.11 -1.05 -11.95
CA VAL A 285 -25.37 -1.80 -12.14
C VAL A 285 -25.64 -2.70 -10.94
N ARG A 286 -24.66 -3.51 -10.52
CA ARG A 286 -24.79 -4.47 -9.39
C ARG A 286 -25.08 -3.76 -8.06
N ALA A 287 -24.40 -2.65 -7.78
CA ALA A 287 -24.54 -1.86 -6.57
C ALA A 287 -25.73 -0.87 -6.63
N LYS A 288 -26.42 -0.78 -7.78
CA LYS A 288 -27.49 0.19 -8.05
C LYS A 288 -27.03 1.64 -7.81
N VAL A 289 -25.78 1.95 -8.09
CA VAL A 289 -25.20 3.31 -7.97
C VAL A 289 -25.24 3.96 -9.35
N PRO A 290 -25.71 5.21 -9.48
CA PRO A 290 -25.69 5.91 -10.75
C PRO A 290 -24.28 5.94 -11.33
N TRP A 291 -24.15 5.57 -12.61
CA TRP A 291 -22.89 5.73 -13.32
C TRP A 291 -22.68 7.22 -13.64
N PRO A 292 -21.48 7.78 -13.45
CA PRO A 292 -21.19 9.14 -13.90
C PRO A 292 -21.32 9.19 -15.42
N GLU A 293 -22.33 9.90 -15.93
CA GLU A 293 -22.48 10.12 -17.37
C GLU A 293 -21.33 11.00 -17.87
N GLN A 294 -20.84 10.71 -19.08
CA GLN A 294 -19.92 11.61 -19.78
C GLN A 294 -20.70 12.87 -20.15
N ALA A 295 -20.40 14.00 -19.49
CA ALA A 295 -20.83 15.31 -19.97
C ALA A 295 -20.06 15.69 -21.25
#